data_AF-A0A7V4BUI2-F1
#
_entry.id   AF-A0A7V4BUI2-F1
#
_cell.length_a   1.000
_cell.length_b   1.000
_cell.length_c   1.000
_cell.angle_alpha   90.00
_cell.angle_beta   90.00
_cell.angle_gamma   90.00
#
_symmetry.space_group_name_H-M   'P 1'
#
loop_
_entity.id
_entity.type
_entity.pdbx_description
1 polymer ?
#
loop_
_entity_poly.entity_id
_entity_poly.type
_entity_poly.pdbx_seq_one_letter_code
_entity_poly.pdbx_strand_id
1 'polypeptide(L)' 'SFEHKSFVELQSLVEEFGIEEKSLKKLSAIVLKIRIAKGQQTSNWENEILTEAQQLYAATDAWACCEIYKKLLEISGKS' A
#
# COMPACT_ATOMS: atom_id res chain seq x y z
N SER A 1 14.01 -20.13 -17.84
CA SER A 1 13.79 -19.92 -16.40
C SER A 1 13.05 -18.63 -16.18
N PHE A 2 12.00 -18.65 -15.35
CA PHE A 2 11.23 -17.46 -15.01
C PHE A 2 11.97 -16.72 -13.88
N GLU A 3 12.68 -15.64 -14.20
CA GLU A 3 13.31 -14.79 -13.18
C GLU A 3 12.24 -13.90 -12.54
N HIS A 4 11.89 -14.17 -11.27
CA HIS A 4 11.05 -13.30 -10.44
C HIS A 4 11.79 -11.99 -10.13
N LYS A 5 11.82 -11.05 -11.09
CA LYS A 5 12.52 -9.76 -10.94
C LYS A 5 11.66 -8.57 -10.58
N SER A 6 10.32 -8.69 -10.49
CA SER A 6 9.48 -7.48 -10.47
C SER A 6 8.31 -7.48 -9.47
N PHE A 7 8.37 -8.26 -8.39
CA PHE A 7 7.45 -8.07 -7.26
C PHE A 7 8.23 -7.61 -6.04
N VAL A 8 7.99 -6.38 -5.60
CA VAL A 8 8.54 -5.84 -4.35
C VAL A 8 7.45 -5.93 -3.30
N GLU A 9 7.67 -6.75 -2.28
CA GLU A 9 6.76 -6.81 -1.15
C GLU A 9 7.05 -5.67 -0.18
N LEU A 10 6.06 -4.80 0.00
CA LEU A 10 6.18 -3.61 0.82
C LEU A 10 6.55 -3.95 2.27
N GLN A 11 5.98 -5.05 2.79
CA GLN A 11 6.22 -5.52 4.16
C GLN A 11 7.69 -5.88 4.38
N SER A 12 8.33 -6.56 3.42
CA SER A 12 9.76 -6.86 3.52
C SER A 12 10.61 -5.60 3.46
N LEU A 13 10.22 -4.61 2.65
CA LEU A 13 10.96 -3.37 2.54
C LEU A 13 10.88 -2.54 3.83
N VAL A 14 9.71 -2.44 4.47
CA VAL A 14 9.53 -1.65 5.70
C VAL A 14 10.19 -2.29 6.92
N GLU A 15 10.37 -3.62 6.93
CA GLU A 15 11.14 -4.34 7.94
C GLU A 15 12.61 -3.86 7.99
N GLU A 16 13.22 -3.52 6.85
CA GLU A 16 14.57 -2.93 6.78
C GLU A 16 14.66 -1.57 7.49
N PHE A 17 13.54 -0.86 7.64
CA PHE A 17 13.44 0.41 8.37
C PHE A 17 13.00 0.24 9.83
N GLY A 18 12.93 -0.99 10.34
CA GLY A 18 12.49 -1.30 11.71
C GLY A 18 10.98 -1.13 11.92
N ILE A 19 10.19 -1.15 10.85
CA ILE A 19 8.73 -1.07 10.93
C ILE A 19 8.17 -2.49 10.87
N GLU A 20 7.65 -2.98 11.99
CA GLU A 20 7.04 -4.33 12.09
C GLU A 20 5.58 -4.37 11.57
N GLU A 21 5.05 -3.21 11.21
CA GLU A 21 3.63 -3.03 11.02
C GLU A 21 3.18 -3.38 9.59
N LYS A 22 2.24 -4.32 9.48
CA LYS A 22 1.85 -4.91 8.17
C LYS A 22 0.64 -4.25 7.52
N SER A 23 -0.07 -3.40 8.26
CA SER A 23 -1.27 -2.75 7.75
C SER A 23 -0.92 -1.55 6.87
N LEU A 24 -1.36 -1.56 5.60
CA LEU A 24 -1.19 -0.43 4.68
C LEU A 24 -1.61 0.91 5.32
N LYS A 25 -2.73 0.95 6.04
CA LYS A 25 -3.18 2.14 6.77
C LYS A 25 -2.13 2.68 7.76
N LYS A 26 -1.54 1.81 8.56
CA LYS A 26 -0.53 2.21 9.54
C LYS A 26 0.78 2.57 8.84
N LEU A 27 1.15 1.86 7.78
CA LEU A 27 2.29 2.19 6.94
C LEU A 27 2.16 3.56 6.30
N SER A 28 1.00 3.90 5.72
CA SER A 28 0.72 5.26 5.20
C SER A 28 0.84 6.32 6.29
N ALA A 29 0.42 6.02 7.52
CA ALA A 29 0.55 6.96 8.64
C ALA A 29 2.01 7.12 9.12
N ILE A 30 2.81 6.05 9.08
CA ILE A 30 4.21 6.07 9.50
C ILE A 30 5.09 6.75 8.44
N VAL A 31 4.98 6.31 7.19
CA VAL A 31 5.86 6.68 6.07
C VAL A 31 5.39 7.96 5.38
N LEU A 32 4.10 8.06 5.05
CA LEU A 32 3.55 9.22 4.33
C LEU A 32 2.95 10.30 5.25
N LYS A 33 2.80 10.02 6.56
CA LYS A 33 2.08 10.87 7.53
C LYS A 33 0.62 11.14 7.17
N ILE A 34 0.00 10.25 6.39
CA ILE A 34 -1.40 10.34 5.95
C ILE A 34 -2.25 9.26 6.62
N ARG A 35 -3.53 9.55 6.91
CA ARG A 35 -4.49 8.58 7.45
C ARG A 35 -5.52 8.18 6.39
N ILE A 36 -5.60 6.88 6.10
CA ILE A 36 -6.62 6.29 5.23
C ILE A 36 -7.83 5.85 6.08
N ALA A 37 -9.04 6.22 5.63
CA ALA A 37 -10.30 5.86 6.28
C ALA A 37 -10.77 4.45 5.87
N LYS A 38 -11.35 3.68 6.81
CA LYS A 38 -11.83 2.31 6.58
C LYS A 38 -13.31 2.25 6.18
N GLY A 39 -13.69 3.01 5.14
CA GLY A 39 -15.10 3.12 4.75
C GLY A 39 -15.65 1.87 4.05
N GLN A 40 -14.83 1.19 3.24
CA GLN A 40 -15.32 0.17 2.28
C GLN A 40 -14.69 -1.23 2.46
N GLN A 41 -13.83 -1.41 3.49
CA GLN A 41 -13.12 -2.67 3.69
C GLN A 41 -14.08 -3.87 3.86
N THR A 42 -15.23 -3.67 4.52
CA THR A 42 -16.24 -4.71 4.79
C THR A 42 -17.50 -4.58 3.92
N SER A 43 -17.38 -3.96 2.74
CA SER A 43 -18.49 -3.86 1.78
C SER A 43 -18.63 -5.16 0.95
N ASN A 44 -19.75 -5.32 0.24
CA ASN A 44 -19.92 -6.46 -0.68
C ASN A 44 -19.06 -6.26 -1.94
N TRP A 45 -17.92 -6.95 -2.00
CA TRP A 45 -16.97 -6.92 -3.12
C TRP A 45 -17.31 -7.90 -4.24
N GLU A 46 -18.32 -8.76 -4.06
CA GLU A 46 -18.75 -9.73 -5.07
C GLU A 46 -19.74 -9.14 -6.07
N ASN A 47 -20.13 -7.88 -5.89
CA ASN A 47 -20.98 -7.18 -6.85
C ASN A 47 -20.27 -7.05 -8.20
N GLU A 48 -20.99 -7.38 -9.28
CA GLU A 48 -20.49 -7.29 -10.65
C GLU A 48 -20.04 -5.86 -11.03
N ILE A 49 -20.73 -4.86 -10.47
CA ILE A 49 -20.36 -3.45 -10.61
C ILE A 49 -20.05 -2.89 -9.22
N LEU A 50 -18.80 -2.49 -9.03
CA LEU A 50 -18.36 -1.82 -7.81
C LEU A 50 -18.89 -0.40 -7.77
N THR A 51 -19.31 0.03 -6.59
CA THR A 51 -19.69 1.43 -6.34
C THR A 51 -18.50 2.37 -6.52
N GLU A 52 -18.75 3.64 -6.83
CA GLU A 52 -17.68 4.66 -6.90
C GLU A 52 -16.82 4.70 -5.63
N ALA A 53 -17.45 4.52 -4.45
CA ALA A 53 -16.74 4.47 -3.18
C ALA A 53 -15.77 3.28 -3.08
N GLN A 54 -16.18 2.10 -3.57
CA GLN A 54 -15.32 0.91 -3.59
C GLN A 54 -14.17 1.07 -4.59
N GLN A 55 -14.44 1.62 -5.78
CA GLN A 55 -13.41 1.92 -6.77
C GLN A 55 -12.39 2.93 -6.22
N LEU A 56 -12.86 4.00 -5.58
CA LEU A 56 -12.00 4.99 -4.93
C LEU A 56 -11.16 4.38 -3.80
N TYR A 57 -11.76 3.48 -3.00
CA TYR A 57 -11.04 2.77 -1.94
C TYR A 57 -9.92 1.90 -2.52
N ALA A 58 -10.21 1.10 -3.54
CA ALA A 58 -9.21 0.27 -4.21
C ALA A 58 -8.10 1.11 -4.88
N ALA A 59 -8.47 2.23 -5.53
CA ALA A 59 -7.51 3.16 -6.10
C ALA A 59 -6.63 3.82 -5.02
N THR A 60 -7.20 4.13 -3.85
CA THR A 60 -6.46 4.67 -2.70
C THR A 60 -5.44 3.67 -2.18
N ASP A 61 -5.82 2.39 -2.06
CA ASP A 61 -4.90 1.33 -1.62
C ASP A 61 -3.73 1.17 -2.62
N ALA A 62 -4.02 1.14 -3.93
CA ALA A 62 -2.98 1.06 -4.96
C ALA A 62 -2.04 2.27 -4.96
N TRP A 63 -2.60 3.49 -4.87
CA TRP A 63 -1.82 4.72 -4.79
C TRP A 63 -0.94 4.74 -3.54
N ALA A 64 -1.49 4.39 -2.37
CA ALA A 64 -0.75 4.38 -1.11
C ALA A 64 0.43 3.40 -1.14
N CYS A 65 0.25 2.20 -1.70
CA CYS A 65 1.33 1.24 -1.89
C CYS A 65 2.45 1.83 -2.75
N CYS A 66 2.11 2.45 -3.89
CA CYS A 66 3.09 3.04 -4.80
C CYS A 66 3.89 4.18 -4.15
N GLU A 67 3.20 5.08 -3.44
CA GLU A 67 3.84 6.22 -2.79
C GLU A 67 4.71 5.81 -1.60
N ILE A 68 4.28 4.84 -0.80
CA ILE A 68 5.12 4.30 0.27
C ILE A 68 6.41 3.70 -0.32
N TYR A 69 6.29 2.88 -1.36
CA TYR A 69 7.46 2.28 -2.02
C TYR A 69 8.45 3.34 -2.51
N LYS A 70 7.97 4.36 -3.23
CA LYS A 70 8.81 5.47 -3.69
C LYS A 70 9.50 6.19 -2.52
N LYS A 71 8.76 6.46 -1.44
CA LYS A 71 9.32 7.13 -0.26
C LYS A 71 10.41 6.30 0.42
N LEU A 72 10.21 4.99 0.52
CA LEU A 72 11.23 4.09 1.08
C LEU A 72 12.48 4.02 0.20
N LEU A 73 12.32 3.99 -1.13
CA LEU A 73 13.45 4.07 -2.06
C LEU A 73 14.25 5.36 -1.90
N GLU A 74 13.55 6.50 -1.81
CA GLU A 74 14.15 7.82 -1.58
C GLU A 74 14.98 7.83 -0.28
N ILE A 75 14.43 7.30 0.82
CA ILE A 75 15.13 7.24 2.11
C ILE A 75 16.33 6.28 2.04
N SER A 76 16.23 5.19 1.29
CA SER A 76 17.33 4.20 1.15
C SER A 76 18.50 4.67 0.27
N GLY A 77 18.41 5.85 -0.35
CA GLY A 77 19.44 6.37 -1.26
C GLY A 77 19.56 5.59 -2.58
N LYS A 78 18.59 4.73 -2.91
CA LYS A 78 18.53 3.93 -4.15
C LYS A 78 17.75 4.67 -5.26
N SER A 79 18.00 5.97 -5.43
CA SER A 79 17.30 6.80 -6.43
C SER A 79 17.91 6.71 -7.84
#